data_AF-A0A1S3EQX3-F1
#
_entry.id   AF-A0A1S3EQX3-F1
#
_cell.length_a   1.000
_cell.length_b   1.000
_cell.length_c   1.000
_cell.angle_alpha   90.00
_cell.angle_beta   90.00
_cell.angle_gamma   90.00
#
_symmetry.space_group_name_H-M   'P 1'
#
loop_
_entity.id
_entity.type
_entity.pdbx_description
1 polymer ?
#
loop_
_entity_poly.entity_id
_entity_poly.type
_entity_poly.pdbx_seq_one_letter_code
_entity_poly.pdbx_strand_id
1 'polypeptide(L)'
;MKGTRWQYTRLPTHMEDALSGEESEREEEEEDKKEEAEAAPSPGPADPMEPQLTETSQVLGASEIRQLSFHLPPRVAGSPWNLVFCTSRDGFSLRSLYRQMEGHSGPVLLLLRDQDGQMFGAFSSSTLRLSKGFYGTGETFLFTFSPQLKVFKWTGSNSFFVKGDLDLLMMGSSRSSSASRSWRPGF
;
A
#
# COMPACT_ATOMS: atom_id res chain seq x y z
N MET A 1 38.93 17.44 3.37
CA MET A 1 38.70 17.05 4.78
C MET A 1 38.25 15.59 4.83
N LYS A 2 38.63 14.86 5.89
CA LYS A 2 38.08 13.56 6.37
C LYS A 2 37.34 12.67 5.34
N GLY A 3 38.03 11.64 4.83
CA GLY A 3 37.39 10.42 4.33
C GLY A 3 37.69 9.26 5.29
N THR A 4 36.67 8.65 5.88
CA THR A 4 36.87 7.60 6.89
C THR A 4 36.92 6.21 6.25
N ARG A 5 38.03 5.50 6.45
CA ARG A 5 38.24 4.13 5.96
C ARG A 5 37.92 3.14 7.07
N TRP A 6 36.95 2.25 6.83
CA TRP A 6 36.65 1.15 7.76
C TRP A 6 37.80 0.12 7.76
N GLN A 7 38.04 -0.49 8.92
CA GLN A 7 38.97 -1.61 9.11
C GLN A 7 38.22 -2.78 9.77
N TYR A 8 38.70 -3.99 9.51
CA TYR A 8 38.10 -5.25 9.96
C TYR A 8 39.04 -5.94 10.96
N THR A 9 38.50 -6.47 12.06
CA THR A 9 39.27 -7.18 13.08
C THR A 9 39.05 -8.70 12.95
N ARG A 10 40.13 -9.48 13.01
CA ARG A 10 40.10 -10.95 12.84
C ARG A 10 40.00 -11.68 14.19
N LEU A 11 39.54 -12.93 14.15
CA LEU A 11 39.33 -13.77 15.33
C LEU A 11 40.64 -14.13 16.07
N PRO A 12 40.60 -14.38 17.40
CA PRO A 12 41.75 -14.89 18.15
C PRO A 12 42.12 -16.32 17.77
N THR A 13 43.41 -16.64 17.91
CA THR A 13 43.98 -18.00 17.78
C THR A 13 44.87 -18.27 18.99
N HIS A 14 44.75 -19.44 19.64
CA HIS A 14 45.82 -19.99 20.49
C HIS A 14 45.80 -21.51 20.56
N MET A 15 46.94 -22.08 20.98
CA MET A 15 47.37 -23.49 20.91
C MET A 15 48.34 -23.74 22.10
N GLU A 16 48.93 -24.91 22.38
CA GLU A 16 48.88 -26.25 21.75
C GLU A 16 47.98 -27.17 22.63
N ASP A 17 48.21 -28.44 23.02
CA ASP A 17 49.28 -29.42 22.83
C ASP A 17 48.74 -30.85 23.12
N ALA A 18 49.54 -31.89 22.80
CA ALA A 18 49.59 -33.23 23.40
C ALA A 18 48.48 -34.27 23.09
N LEU A 19 48.93 -35.52 22.96
CA LEU A 19 48.11 -36.73 22.82
C LEU A 19 47.96 -37.43 24.19
N SER A 20 46.85 -38.18 24.38
CA SER A 20 46.84 -39.61 24.76
C SER A 20 45.51 -40.01 25.41
N GLY A 21 44.98 -41.20 25.10
CA GLY A 21 44.16 -41.93 26.07
C GLY A 21 42.88 -42.63 25.56
N GLU A 22 43.02 -43.92 25.24
CA GLU A 22 42.15 -45.07 25.64
C GLU A 22 40.62 -45.06 25.42
N GLU A 23 40.10 -46.22 24.98
CA GLU A 23 38.67 -46.52 24.81
C GLU A 23 38.05 -47.06 26.11
N SER A 24 36.76 -46.79 26.39
CA SER A 24 35.93 -47.68 27.22
C SER A 24 34.43 -47.46 27.02
N GLU A 25 33.69 -48.55 26.87
CA GLU A 25 32.23 -48.59 26.72
C GLU A 25 31.53 -48.71 28.07
N ARG A 26 30.35 -48.08 28.22
CA ARG A 26 29.19 -48.71 28.88
C ARG A 26 27.87 -47.95 28.67
N GLU A 27 26.80 -48.74 28.63
CA GLU A 27 25.39 -48.33 28.53
C GLU A 27 24.77 -48.31 29.94
N GLU A 28 23.84 -47.39 30.22
CA GLU A 28 22.72 -47.61 31.15
C GLU A 28 21.49 -46.84 30.61
N GLU A 29 20.34 -47.52 30.50
CA GLU A 29 19.03 -46.93 30.17
C GLU A 29 18.20 -46.77 31.45
N GLU A 30 17.46 -45.67 31.60
CA GLU A 30 16.35 -45.52 32.56
C GLU A 30 15.24 -44.71 31.87
N GLU A 31 13.97 -45.13 32.03
CA GLU A 31 12.81 -44.59 31.32
C GLU A 31 11.92 -43.70 32.22
N ASP A 32 11.02 -42.96 31.57
CA ASP A 32 9.79 -42.37 32.12
C ASP A 32 9.92 -41.25 33.17
N LYS A 33 9.75 -40.00 32.69
CA LYS A 33 8.49 -39.32 33.03
C LYS A 33 8.00 -38.32 31.99
N LYS A 34 6.75 -38.49 31.56
CA LYS A 34 6.00 -37.45 30.82
C LYS A 34 5.72 -36.22 31.69
N GLU A 35 5.98 -35.04 31.15
CA GLU A 35 5.10 -33.88 31.33
C GLU A 35 4.77 -33.26 29.98
N GLU A 36 3.51 -32.88 29.81
CA GLU A 36 2.90 -32.51 28.53
C GLU A 36 2.79 -30.98 28.46
N ALA A 37 3.80 -30.33 27.88
CA ALA A 37 3.81 -28.89 27.64
C ALA A 37 3.43 -28.60 26.18
N GLU A 38 2.25 -28.00 25.97
CA GLU A 38 1.74 -27.68 24.63
C GLU A 38 2.72 -26.79 23.84
N ALA A 39 3.08 -27.25 22.64
CA ALA A 39 3.88 -26.47 21.71
C ALA A 39 3.03 -25.29 21.16
N ALA A 40 3.05 -24.16 21.86
CA ALA A 40 2.42 -22.93 21.40
C ALA A 40 2.87 -22.61 19.96
N PRO A 41 1.95 -22.46 18.99
CA PRO A 41 2.33 -22.29 17.60
C PRO A 41 3.05 -20.95 17.42
N SER A 42 4.33 -21.03 17.07
CA SER A 42 5.18 -19.87 16.76
C SER A 42 4.45 -18.96 15.76
N PRO A 43 4.33 -17.63 16.03
CA PRO A 43 3.80 -16.72 15.04
C PRO A 43 4.72 -16.74 13.82
N GLY A 44 4.21 -17.25 12.70
CA GLY A 44 4.94 -17.28 11.43
C GLY A 44 5.35 -15.87 10.99
N PRO A 45 6.34 -15.75 10.08
CA PRO A 45 6.72 -14.46 9.53
C PRO A 45 5.49 -13.81 8.91
N ALA A 46 5.12 -12.62 9.40
CA ALA A 46 3.86 -11.98 9.03
C ALA A 46 3.79 -11.75 7.52
N ASP A 47 2.79 -12.37 6.87
CA ASP A 47 2.48 -12.13 5.47
C ASP A 47 2.26 -10.62 5.23
N PRO A 48 2.61 -10.08 4.03
CA PRO A 48 2.49 -8.66 3.73
C PRO A 48 1.05 -8.17 3.92
N MET A 49 0.81 -7.49 5.04
CA MET A 49 -0.49 -7.17 5.63
C MET A 49 -1.53 -6.76 4.58
N GLU A 50 -2.37 -7.73 4.19
CA GLU A 50 -3.39 -7.50 3.17
C GLU A 50 -4.40 -6.48 3.68
N PRO A 51 -4.72 -5.42 2.90
CA PRO A 51 -5.63 -4.38 3.36
C PRO A 51 -7.02 -4.97 3.53
N GLN A 52 -7.44 -5.16 4.80
CA GLN A 52 -8.75 -5.71 5.10
C GLN A 52 -9.83 -4.78 4.55
N LEU A 53 -10.66 -5.32 3.66
CA LEU A 53 -11.77 -4.63 3.04
C LEU A 53 -13.01 -4.77 3.92
N THR A 54 -13.67 -3.66 4.26
CA THR A 54 -14.91 -3.69 5.05
C THR A 54 -16.09 -4.25 4.25
N GLU A 55 -16.07 -4.09 2.92
CA GLU A 55 -17.04 -4.63 1.96
C GLU A 55 -16.31 -5.09 0.69
N THR A 56 -16.83 -6.08 -0.04
CA THR A 56 -16.18 -6.59 -1.26
C THR A 56 -16.18 -5.56 -2.39
N SER A 57 -14.98 -5.17 -2.85
CA SER A 57 -14.83 -4.19 -3.93
C SER A 57 -15.43 -4.70 -5.24
N GLN A 58 -16.39 -3.95 -5.79
CA GLN A 58 -17.01 -4.24 -7.08
C GLN A 58 -16.16 -3.77 -8.28
N VAL A 59 -15.03 -3.11 -8.01
CA VAL A 59 -14.14 -2.52 -9.01
C VAL A 59 -12.79 -3.23 -9.11
N LEU A 60 -12.21 -3.71 -8.00
CA LEU A 60 -10.89 -4.35 -7.98
C LEU A 60 -10.95 -5.72 -7.28
N GLY A 61 -10.26 -6.72 -7.84
CA GLY A 61 -10.06 -8.01 -7.18
C GLY A 61 -8.91 -7.99 -6.17
N ALA A 62 -8.71 -9.10 -5.46
CA ALA A 62 -7.68 -9.23 -4.44
C ALA A 62 -6.25 -9.03 -5.00
N SER A 63 -6.00 -9.49 -6.22
CA SER A 63 -4.73 -9.27 -6.94
C SER A 63 -4.46 -7.78 -7.15
N GLU A 64 -5.43 -7.05 -7.68
CA GLU A 64 -5.33 -5.63 -8.03
C GLU A 64 -5.16 -4.78 -6.77
N ILE A 65 -5.85 -5.16 -5.68
CA ILE A 65 -5.76 -4.50 -4.38
C ILE A 65 -4.39 -4.72 -3.72
N ARG A 66 -3.83 -5.94 -3.78
CA ARG A 66 -2.43 -6.22 -3.36
C ARG A 66 -1.43 -5.43 -4.19
N GLN A 67 -1.58 -5.37 -5.52
CA GLN A 67 -0.69 -4.60 -6.39
C GLN A 67 -0.74 -3.09 -6.07
N LEU A 68 -1.94 -2.55 -5.80
CA LEU A 68 -2.14 -1.13 -5.52
C LEU A 68 -1.70 -0.72 -4.11
N SER A 69 -1.78 -1.62 -3.12
CA SER A 69 -1.37 -1.33 -1.73
C SER A 69 0.12 -0.97 -1.63
N PHE A 70 0.99 -1.65 -2.38
CA PHE A 70 2.43 -1.33 -2.48
C PHE A 70 2.74 0.09 -2.98
N HIS A 71 1.77 0.77 -3.62
CA HIS A 71 1.94 2.14 -4.11
C HIS A 71 1.35 3.21 -3.20
N LEU A 72 0.62 2.85 -2.14
CA LEU A 72 0.11 3.80 -1.15
C LEU A 72 1.23 4.46 -0.31
N PRO A 73 1.01 5.66 0.26
CA PRO A 73 1.95 6.25 1.20
C PRO A 73 2.10 5.37 2.47
N PRO A 74 3.31 5.22 3.05
CA PRO A 74 3.54 4.36 4.21
C PRO A 74 2.62 4.61 5.40
N ARG A 75 2.15 5.86 5.59
CA ARG A 75 1.20 6.24 6.66
C ARG A 75 -0.21 5.62 6.55
N VAL A 76 -0.53 4.94 5.44
CA VAL A 76 -1.80 4.21 5.23
C VAL A 76 -1.59 2.81 4.63
N ALA A 77 -0.34 2.35 4.51
CA ALA A 77 -0.08 0.94 4.23
C ALA A 77 -0.56 0.07 5.41
N GLY A 78 -1.12 -1.10 5.14
CA GLY A 78 -1.72 -1.98 6.16
C GLY A 78 -3.02 -1.45 6.82
N SER A 79 -3.48 -0.24 6.49
CA SER A 79 -4.76 0.27 7.00
C SER A 79 -5.95 -0.39 6.29
N PRO A 80 -7.08 -0.66 6.97
CA PRO A 80 -8.26 -1.27 6.35
C PRO A 80 -8.96 -0.32 5.37
N TRP A 81 -9.45 -0.87 4.26
CA TRP A 81 -10.10 -0.13 3.18
C TRP A 81 -11.62 -0.12 3.38
N ASN A 82 -12.14 1.04 3.79
CA ASN A 82 -13.57 1.23 4.10
C ASN A 82 -14.31 1.85 2.90
N LEU A 83 -15.45 1.25 2.50
CA LEU A 83 -16.23 1.73 1.34
C LEU A 83 -17.15 2.90 1.70
N VAL A 84 -16.57 4.12 1.70
CA VAL A 84 -17.29 5.36 2.02
C VAL A 84 -18.47 5.62 1.08
N PHE A 85 -18.32 5.38 -0.22
CA PHE A 85 -19.31 5.68 -1.26
C PHE A 85 -19.22 4.72 -2.45
N CYS A 86 -20.34 4.25 -3.00
CA CYS A 86 -20.39 3.56 -4.29
C CYS A 86 -21.65 3.90 -5.10
N THR A 87 -21.52 4.01 -6.43
CA THR A 87 -22.59 4.53 -7.30
C THR A 87 -23.81 3.61 -7.43
N SER A 88 -23.66 2.32 -7.16
CA SER A 88 -24.75 1.33 -7.14
C SER A 88 -25.64 1.41 -5.87
N ARG A 89 -25.11 1.93 -4.76
CA ARG A 89 -25.83 2.12 -3.49
C ARG A 89 -26.27 3.57 -3.29
N ASP A 90 -25.36 4.51 -3.55
CA ASP A 90 -25.47 5.92 -3.18
C ASP A 90 -25.82 6.84 -4.37
N GLY A 91 -25.90 6.26 -5.58
CA GLY A 91 -26.23 6.93 -6.83
C GLY A 91 -25.06 7.69 -7.47
N PHE A 92 -25.34 8.35 -8.59
CA PHE A 92 -24.31 8.99 -9.44
C PHE A 92 -24.10 10.49 -9.15
N SER A 93 -24.64 11.03 -8.05
CA SER A 93 -24.57 12.47 -7.76
C SER A 93 -23.31 12.85 -7.00
N LEU A 94 -22.50 13.76 -7.58
CA LEU A 94 -21.36 14.37 -6.89
C LEU A 94 -21.77 15.07 -5.59
N ARG A 95 -22.99 15.61 -5.50
CA ARG A 95 -23.50 16.26 -4.28
C ARG A 95 -23.78 15.23 -3.16
N SER A 96 -24.12 14.00 -3.51
CA SER A 96 -24.14 12.88 -2.54
C SER A 96 -22.73 12.43 -2.16
N LEU A 97 -21.79 12.35 -3.10
CA LEU A 97 -20.39 12.05 -2.81
C LEU A 97 -19.78 13.05 -1.82
N TYR A 98 -19.92 14.35 -2.05
CA TYR A 98 -19.39 15.37 -1.14
C TYR A 98 -20.04 15.32 0.25
N ARG A 99 -21.37 15.17 0.32
CA ARG A 99 -22.10 15.01 1.60
C ARG A 99 -21.66 13.76 2.36
N GLN A 100 -21.36 12.66 1.66
CA GLN A 100 -20.86 11.43 2.27
C GLN A 100 -19.40 11.58 2.77
N MET A 101 -18.64 12.51 2.19
CA MET A 101 -17.27 12.84 2.58
C MET A 101 -17.21 13.88 3.73
N GLU A 102 -18.32 14.54 4.06
CA GLU A 102 -18.43 15.36 5.26
C GLU A 102 -18.28 14.46 6.51
N GLY A 103 -17.45 14.90 7.46
CA GLY A 103 -17.04 14.08 8.61
C GLY A 103 -15.83 13.16 8.36
N HIS A 104 -15.52 12.81 7.12
CA HIS A 104 -14.35 11.98 6.80
C HIS A 104 -13.05 12.80 6.74
N SER A 105 -12.15 12.58 7.70
CA SER A 105 -10.81 13.18 7.73
C SER A 105 -9.74 12.13 7.41
N GLY A 106 -9.29 12.09 6.16
CA GLY A 106 -8.25 11.16 5.69
C GLY A 106 -7.94 11.31 4.21
N PRO A 107 -7.00 10.52 3.66
CA PRO A 107 -6.86 10.33 2.23
C PRO A 107 -8.02 9.47 1.69
N VAL A 108 -8.29 9.58 0.38
CA VAL A 108 -9.40 8.86 -0.28
C VAL A 108 -8.88 8.15 -1.51
N LEU A 109 -9.24 6.87 -1.67
CA LEU A 109 -8.99 6.11 -2.88
C LEU A 109 -10.26 6.09 -3.74
N LEU A 110 -10.25 6.79 -4.87
CA LEU A 110 -11.32 6.73 -5.86
C LEU A 110 -11.05 5.56 -6.81
N LEU A 111 -11.99 4.62 -6.86
CA LEU A 111 -11.99 3.47 -7.79
C LEU A 111 -13.06 3.70 -8.86
N LEU A 112 -12.70 3.56 -10.13
CA LEU A 112 -13.59 3.69 -11.27
C LEU A 112 -13.47 2.46 -12.18
N ARG A 113 -14.61 2.05 -12.73
CA ARG A 113 -14.71 1.04 -13.80
C ARG A 113 -15.62 1.60 -14.88
N ASP A 114 -15.18 1.56 -16.14
CA ASP A 114 -16.02 1.98 -17.27
C ASP A 114 -16.84 0.82 -17.86
N GLN A 115 -17.55 1.08 -18.95
CA GLN A 115 -18.43 0.12 -19.62
C GLN A 115 -17.64 -0.95 -20.42
N ASP A 116 -16.42 -0.62 -20.86
CA ASP A 116 -15.48 -1.55 -21.50
C ASP A 116 -14.73 -2.42 -20.47
N GLY A 117 -14.92 -2.14 -19.18
CA GLY A 117 -14.35 -2.87 -18.06
C GLY A 117 -12.97 -2.40 -17.61
N GLN A 118 -12.44 -1.28 -18.14
CA GLN A 118 -11.17 -0.72 -17.71
C GLN A 118 -11.26 -0.23 -16.27
N MET A 119 -10.27 -0.58 -15.45
CA MET A 119 -10.20 -0.21 -14.04
C MET A 119 -9.15 0.87 -13.85
N PHE A 120 -9.55 2.03 -13.33
CA PHE A 120 -8.67 3.18 -13.13
C PHE A 120 -9.13 4.03 -11.94
N GLY A 121 -8.36 5.07 -11.60
CA GLY A 121 -8.75 5.94 -10.50
C GLY A 121 -7.62 6.81 -9.97
N ALA A 122 -7.75 7.20 -8.71
CA ALA A 122 -6.76 8.04 -8.03
C ALA A 122 -6.70 7.76 -6.53
N PHE A 123 -5.51 7.91 -5.96
CA PHE A 123 -5.34 8.16 -4.54
C PHE A 123 -5.24 9.67 -4.32
N SER A 124 -6.15 10.24 -3.55
CA SER A 124 -6.10 11.62 -3.05
C SER A 124 -5.47 11.65 -1.66
N SER A 125 -4.55 12.58 -1.42
CA SER A 125 -3.97 12.82 -0.09
C SER A 125 -4.97 13.35 0.95
N SER A 126 -6.20 13.67 0.55
CA SER A 126 -7.19 14.40 1.34
C SER A 126 -8.63 14.06 0.93
N THR A 127 -9.58 14.29 1.84
CA THR A 127 -11.01 14.03 1.59
C THR A 127 -11.56 14.83 0.40
N LEU A 128 -12.49 14.24 -0.34
CA LEU A 128 -13.08 14.85 -1.53
C LEU A 128 -14.13 15.89 -1.11
N ARG A 129 -13.85 17.15 -1.43
CA ARG A 129 -14.68 18.31 -1.05
C ARG A 129 -14.76 19.36 -2.16
N LEU A 130 -15.82 20.16 -2.12
CA LEU A 130 -15.97 21.40 -2.88
C LEU A 130 -14.84 22.38 -2.53
N SER A 131 -14.23 23.02 -3.54
CA SER A 131 -13.09 23.91 -3.33
C SER A 131 -13.00 25.01 -4.39
N LYS A 132 -12.75 26.26 -3.96
CA LYS A 132 -12.54 27.40 -4.88
C LYS A 132 -11.29 27.17 -5.74
N GLY A 133 -10.15 26.87 -5.11
CA GLY A 133 -8.90 26.47 -5.75
C GLY A 133 -8.63 24.96 -5.67
N PHE A 134 -7.44 24.56 -6.11
CA PHE A 134 -6.94 23.19 -5.92
C PHE A 134 -6.42 22.96 -4.50
N TYR A 135 -6.44 21.70 -4.05
CA TYR A 135 -5.91 21.23 -2.77
C TYR A 135 -5.29 19.83 -2.92
N GLY A 136 -4.56 19.38 -1.89
CA GLY A 136 -3.87 18.09 -1.83
C GLY A 136 -2.36 18.25 -1.69
N THR A 137 -1.66 17.11 -1.57
CA THR A 137 -0.18 17.01 -1.50
C THR A 137 0.35 16.21 -2.69
N GLY A 138 1.68 16.26 -2.89
CA GLY A 138 2.41 15.47 -3.87
C GLY A 138 2.31 13.94 -3.72
N GLU A 139 1.66 13.46 -2.65
CA GLU A 139 1.31 12.05 -2.48
C GLU A 139 0.09 11.65 -3.31
N THR A 140 -0.69 12.62 -3.80
CA THR A 140 -1.81 12.39 -4.72
C THR A 140 -1.30 11.78 -6.02
N PHE A 141 -1.92 10.69 -6.48
CA PHE A 141 -1.52 10.00 -7.70
C PHE A 141 -2.72 9.42 -8.46
N LEU A 142 -2.56 9.26 -9.78
CA LEU A 142 -3.53 8.58 -10.63
C LEU A 142 -3.03 7.15 -10.93
N PHE A 143 -3.93 6.22 -11.26
CA PHE A 143 -3.55 4.88 -11.69
C PHE A 143 -4.53 4.31 -12.72
N THR A 144 -4.08 3.32 -13.48
CA THR A 144 -4.89 2.45 -14.36
C THR A 144 -4.36 1.03 -14.30
N PHE A 145 -5.23 0.05 -14.53
CA PHE A 145 -4.89 -1.36 -14.71
C PHE A 145 -4.90 -1.80 -16.18
N SER A 146 -5.02 -0.88 -17.13
CA SER A 146 -5.11 -1.19 -18.57
C SER A 146 -3.81 -0.87 -19.30
N PRO A 147 -3.11 -1.85 -19.91
CA PRO A 147 -3.34 -3.31 -19.85
C PRO A 147 -2.78 -3.99 -18.58
N GLN A 148 -2.06 -3.25 -17.74
CA GLN A 148 -1.49 -3.67 -16.46
C GLN A 148 -1.47 -2.48 -15.49
N LEU A 149 -1.20 -2.72 -14.19
CA LEU A 149 -1.09 -1.61 -13.24
C LEU A 149 0.03 -0.63 -13.64
N LYS A 150 -0.36 0.63 -13.81
CA LYS A 150 0.51 1.78 -14.06
C LYS A 150 0.10 2.93 -13.15
N VAL A 151 1.05 3.43 -12.36
CA VAL A 151 0.81 4.47 -11.35
C VAL A 151 1.56 5.76 -11.74
N PHE A 152 0.81 6.86 -11.81
CA PHE A 152 1.29 8.18 -12.17
C PHE A 152 1.43 9.03 -10.90
N LYS A 153 2.60 8.92 -10.24
CA LYS A 153 2.98 9.79 -9.11
C LYS A 153 3.25 11.23 -9.58
N TRP A 154 3.23 12.18 -8.65
CA TRP A 154 3.50 13.58 -8.92
C TRP A 154 4.89 13.84 -9.52
N THR A 155 4.96 14.72 -10.51
CA THR A 155 6.19 15.09 -11.25
C THR A 155 6.90 16.33 -10.70
N GLY A 156 6.43 16.92 -9.59
CA GLY A 156 6.92 18.20 -9.08
C GLY A 156 6.44 19.45 -9.85
N SER A 157 5.81 19.29 -11.02
CA SER A 157 5.64 20.38 -11.99
C SER A 157 4.58 21.44 -11.63
N ASN A 158 3.55 21.09 -10.84
CA ASN A 158 2.53 22.01 -10.34
C ASN A 158 1.76 21.37 -9.15
N SER A 159 0.99 22.17 -8.40
CA SER A 159 0.23 21.69 -7.22
C SER A 159 -1.28 21.52 -7.46
N PHE A 160 -1.73 21.26 -8.68
CA PHE A 160 -3.15 21.17 -9.05
C PHE A 160 -3.69 19.74 -8.88
N PHE A 161 -3.53 19.21 -7.67
CA PHE A 161 -3.81 17.81 -7.32
C PHE A 161 -5.28 17.45 -7.41
N VAL A 162 -6.15 18.13 -6.66
CA VAL A 162 -7.61 17.90 -6.63
C VAL A 162 -8.36 19.23 -6.60
N LYS A 163 -9.47 19.35 -7.33
CA LYS A 163 -10.47 20.42 -7.15
C LYS A 163 -11.87 19.82 -7.25
N GLY A 164 -12.75 20.17 -6.31
CA GLY A 164 -14.17 19.84 -6.36
C GLY A 164 -15.04 21.05 -6.69
N ASP A 165 -16.09 20.81 -7.46
CA ASP A 165 -17.18 21.73 -7.76
C ASP A 165 -18.52 20.95 -7.79
N LEU A 166 -19.66 21.63 -7.76
CA LEU A 166 -20.98 20.98 -7.57
C LEU A 166 -21.31 19.93 -8.62
N ASP A 167 -20.80 20.13 -9.83
CA ASP A 167 -21.07 19.33 -11.02
C ASP A 167 -19.77 18.75 -11.65
N LEU A 168 -18.64 18.86 -10.93
CA LEU A 168 -17.30 18.48 -11.43
C LEU A 168 -16.36 18.01 -10.29
N LEU A 169 -15.64 16.92 -10.51
CA LEU A 169 -14.45 16.55 -9.72
C LEU A 169 -13.23 16.46 -10.66
N MET A 170 -12.20 17.26 -10.39
CA MET A 170 -10.93 17.27 -11.14
C MET A 170 -9.81 16.66 -10.30
N MET A 171 -8.96 15.84 -10.92
CA MET A 171 -7.69 15.39 -10.35
C MET A 171 -6.56 15.43 -11.38
N GLY A 172 -5.35 15.78 -10.95
CA GLY A 172 -4.14 15.83 -11.78
C GLY A 172 -4.16 16.89 -12.89
N SER A 173 -4.49 18.14 -12.58
CA SER A 173 -4.81 19.14 -13.60
C SER A 173 -3.59 19.77 -14.30
N SER A 174 -3.71 19.85 -15.63
CA SER A 174 -2.86 20.60 -16.55
C SER A 174 -3.05 22.13 -16.49
N ARG A 175 -2.04 22.96 -16.21
CA ARG A 175 -2.14 24.42 -16.50
C ARG A 175 -1.81 24.72 -17.97
N SER A 176 -2.58 24.13 -18.89
CA SER A 176 -2.64 24.54 -20.29
C SER A 176 -3.89 25.37 -20.51
N SER A 177 -3.75 26.63 -20.89
CA SER A 177 -4.86 27.50 -21.29
C SER A 177 -5.55 27.05 -22.60
N SER A 178 -4.94 26.10 -23.32
CA SER A 178 -5.61 25.31 -24.35
C SER A 178 -5.19 23.84 -24.24
N ALA A 179 -6.08 22.99 -23.77
CA ALA A 179 -6.42 21.71 -24.40
C ALA A 179 -7.44 20.93 -23.56
N SER A 180 -8.62 20.66 -24.13
CA SER A 180 -9.43 19.52 -23.69
C SER A 180 -8.74 18.23 -24.14
N ARG A 181 -7.75 17.75 -23.37
CA ARG A 181 -7.20 16.42 -23.56
C ARG A 181 -8.14 15.42 -22.91
N SER A 182 -9.15 14.99 -23.68
CA SER A 182 -9.90 13.77 -23.39
C SER A 182 -8.91 12.67 -23.02
N TRP A 183 -9.12 11.99 -21.89
CA TRP A 183 -8.33 10.80 -21.57
C TRP A 183 -8.56 9.77 -22.68
N ARG A 184 -7.50 9.49 -23.44
CA ARG A 184 -7.45 8.43 -24.44
C ARG A 184 -6.32 7.51 -24.02
N PRO A 185 -6.62 6.27 -23.61
CA PRO A 185 -5.62 5.21 -23.59
C PRO A 185 -4.97 5.14 -24.99
N GLY A 186 -3.64 5.05 -25.03
CA GLY A 186 -2.95 4.66 -26.25
C GLY A 186 -3.11 3.15 -26.43
N PHE A 187 -3.48 2.74 -27.64
CA PHE A 187 -3.22 1.40 -28.15
C PHE A 187 -1.72 1.27 -28.48
#